data_AF-A0A973FB93-F1
#
_entry.id   AF-A0A973FB93-F1
#
_cell.length_a   1.000
_cell.length_b   1.000
_cell.length_c   1.000
_cell.angle_alpha   90.00
_cell.angle_beta   90.00
_cell.angle_gamma   90.00
#
_symmetry.space_group_name_H-M   'P 1'
#
loop_
_entity.id
_entity.type
_entity.pdbx_description
1 polymer ?
#
loop_
_entity_poly.entity_id
_entity_poly.type
_entity_poly.pdbx_seq_one_letter_code
_entity_poly.pdbx_strand_id
1 'polypeptide(L)'
;MSRLLDIRRIFMIGCSVIVGISSIQFTDVIMTLPMWAYSIASSPFALSSLCAVVLNYVFSIGTSSRASIRIQPELALIPEVLRFFDDKGAAWGARRHMIHRVQSCVNELMEALMLVSVVEGEIEIRATFNDFGLDVIVSYEGKSFMLEVKNPLPEELMSDENAIAKLSAVLVRQYADRVETDFRDGRHRISLYFEQ
;
A
#
# COMPACT_ATOMS: atom_id res chain seq x y z
N MET A 1 10.94 -7.24 -17.02
CA MET A 1 10.57 -7.32 -15.59
C MET A 1 10.10 -8.71 -15.13
N SER A 2 10.13 -9.79 -15.94
CA SER A 2 9.63 -11.11 -15.50
C SER A 2 10.66 -12.02 -14.81
N ARG A 3 11.96 -11.67 -14.75
CA ARG A 3 13.00 -12.57 -14.23
C ARG A 3 13.13 -12.63 -12.70
N LEU A 4 12.85 -11.55 -11.97
CA LEU A 4 13.08 -11.50 -10.51
C LEU A 4 11.94 -12.11 -9.69
N LEU A 5 10.71 -12.13 -10.22
CA LEU A 5 9.60 -12.88 -9.64
C LEU A 5 9.80 -14.39 -9.84
N ASP A 6 10.31 -14.78 -11.01
CA ASP A 6 10.60 -16.18 -11.35
C ASP A 6 11.72 -16.77 -10.47
N ILE A 7 12.82 -16.03 -10.26
CA ILE A 7 13.97 -16.48 -9.44
C ILE A 7 13.57 -16.73 -7.98
N ARG A 8 12.78 -15.85 -7.36
CA ARG A 8 12.38 -16.00 -5.95
C ARG A 8 11.49 -17.23 -5.75
N ARG A 9 10.56 -17.46 -6.68
CA ARG A 9 9.66 -18.61 -6.64
C ARG A 9 10.43 -19.92 -6.85
N ILE A 10 11.36 -19.93 -7.81
CA ILE A 10 12.26 -21.07 -8.05
C ILE A 10 13.12 -21.36 -6.82
N PHE A 11 13.68 -20.33 -6.17
CA PHE A 11 14.50 -20.49 -4.98
C PHE A 11 13.69 -21.06 -3.79
N MET A 12 12.49 -20.51 -3.55
CA MET A 12 11.58 -20.99 -2.51
C MET A 12 11.20 -22.46 -2.72
N ILE A 13 10.83 -22.84 -3.95
CA ILE A 13 10.48 -24.22 -4.31
C ILE A 13 11.72 -25.13 -4.17
N GLY A 14 12.89 -24.68 -4.62
CA GLY A 14 14.13 -25.44 -4.49
C GLY A 14 14.51 -25.69 -3.03
N CYS A 15 14.49 -24.67 -2.18
CA CYS A 15 14.80 -24.80 -0.76
C CYS A 15 13.81 -25.71 -0.03
N SER A 16 12.51 -25.59 -0.29
CA SER A 16 11.49 -26.44 0.37
C SER A 16 11.63 -27.91 0.00
N VAL A 17 11.92 -28.21 -1.28
CA VAL A 17 12.19 -29.58 -1.76
C VAL A 17 13.49 -30.13 -1.17
N ILE A 18 14.57 -29.32 -1.12
CA ILE A 18 15.84 -29.73 -0.51
C ILE A 18 15.64 -30.09 0.97
N VAL A 19 14.86 -29.30 1.72
CA VAL A 19 14.55 -29.57 3.13
C VAL A 19 13.80 -30.89 3.32
N GLY A 20 12.81 -31.17 2.47
CA GLY A 20 12.09 -32.45 2.50
C GLY A 20 12.94 -33.66 2.15
N ILE A 21 13.78 -33.55 1.11
CA ILE A 21 14.68 -34.64 0.72
C ILE A 21 15.74 -34.86 1.81
N SER A 22 16.25 -33.78 2.42
CA SER A 22 17.22 -33.84 3.51
C SER A 22 16.66 -34.57 4.75
N SER A 23 15.36 -34.44 5.04
CA SER A 23 14.74 -35.13 6.18
C SER A 23 14.78 -36.66 6.08
N ILE A 24 14.97 -37.20 4.87
CA ILE A 24 15.12 -38.65 4.64
C ILE A 24 16.52 -39.14 5.08
N GLN A 25 17.56 -38.29 5.00
CA GLN A 25 18.93 -38.64 5.42
C GLN A 25 19.19 -38.39 6.91
N PHE A 26 18.53 -37.42 7.52
CA PHE A 26 18.78 -37.01 8.91
C PHE A 26 17.68 -37.48 9.89
N THR A 27 17.29 -38.76 9.82
CA THR A 27 16.22 -39.32 10.66
C THR A 27 16.53 -39.26 12.16
N ASP A 28 17.80 -39.39 12.55
CA ASP A 28 18.24 -39.36 13.96
C ASP A 28 17.99 -37.99 14.64
N VAL A 29 18.09 -36.90 13.88
CA VAL A 29 17.84 -35.55 14.38
C VAL A 29 16.34 -35.32 14.61
N ILE A 30 15.49 -35.90 13.75
CA ILE A 30 14.03 -35.78 13.84
C ILE A 30 13.51 -36.46 15.10
N MET A 31 14.11 -37.58 15.52
CA MET A 31 13.72 -38.31 16.73
C MET A 31 13.99 -37.55 18.04
N THR A 32 14.83 -36.51 18.03
CA THR A 32 15.09 -35.65 19.20
C THR A 32 14.10 -34.48 19.35
N LEU A 33 13.19 -34.30 18.38
CA LEU A 33 12.23 -33.21 18.38
C LEU A 33 11.05 -33.46 19.34
N PRO A 34 10.47 -32.39 19.92
CA PRO A 34 9.27 -32.50 20.73
C PRO A 34 8.08 -33.01 19.90
N MET A 35 7.13 -33.69 20.56
CA MET A 35 6.06 -34.49 19.94
C MET A 35 5.23 -33.74 18.88
N TRP A 36 5.04 -32.42 19.05
CA TRP A 36 4.32 -31.56 18.11
C TRP A 36 5.09 -31.33 16.79
N ALA A 37 6.42 -31.31 16.82
CA ALA A 37 7.27 -31.14 15.65
C ALA A 37 7.56 -32.48 14.95
N TYR A 38 7.63 -33.57 15.71
CA TYR A 38 7.85 -34.92 15.19
C TYR A 38 6.76 -35.36 14.19
N SER A 39 5.48 -35.12 14.51
CA SER A 39 4.35 -35.46 13.62
C SER A 39 4.45 -34.81 12.24
N ILE A 40 5.00 -33.60 12.17
CA ILE A 40 5.17 -32.86 10.90
C ILE A 40 6.47 -33.29 10.20
N ALA A 41 7.56 -33.46 10.95
CA ALA A 41 8.88 -33.84 10.43
C ALA A 41 8.96 -35.31 9.96
N SER A 42 8.07 -36.18 10.44
CA SER A 42 7.99 -37.59 10.03
C SER A 42 7.57 -37.80 8.58
N SER A 43 6.93 -36.81 7.95
CA SER A 43 6.57 -36.84 6.53
C SER A 43 7.41 -35.84 5.73
N PRO A 44 8.31 -36.32 4.85
CA PRO A 44 9.11 -35.47 3.97
C PRO A 44 8.25 -34.47 3.16
N PHE A 45 7.06 -34.90 2.74
CA PHE A 45 6.11 -34.06 2.02
C PHE A 45 5.49 -32.98 2.90
N ALA A 46 5.10 -33.33 4.14
CA ALA A 46 4.54 -32.35 5.07
C ALA A 46 5.57 -31.30 5.48
N LEU A 47 6.82 -31.73 5.75
CA LEU A 47 7.92 -30.84 6.07
C LEU A 47 8.28 -29.92 4.90
N SER A 48 8.32 -30.45 3.67
CA SER A 48 8.51 -29.63 2.46
C SER A 48 7.43 -28.57 2.32
N SER A 49 6.15 -28.96 2.45
CA SER A 49 5.02 -28.07 2.31
C SER A 49 5.04 -26.97 3.38
N LEU A 50 5.28 -27.33 4.64
CA LEU A 50 5.40 -26.38 5.73
C LEU A 50 6.58 -25.42 5.51
N CYS A 51 7.73 -25.94 5.08
CA CYS A 51 8.91 -25.12 4.77
C CYS A 51 8.62 -24.14 3.62
N ALA A 52 7.91 -24.57 2.58
CA ALA A 52 7.48 -23.70 1.49
C ALA A 52 6.59 -22.57 1.98
N VAL A 53 5.62 -22.85 2.86
CA VAL A 53 4.76 -21.82 3.46
C VAL A 53 5.58 -20.85 4.30
N VAL A 54 6.46 -21.34 5.18
CA VAL A 54 7.31 -20.49 6.02
C VAL A 54 8.23 -19.63 5.17
N LEU A 55 8.92 -20.21 4.18
CA LEU A 55 9.78 -19.46 3.26
C LEU A 55 9.00 -18.44 2.45
N ASN A 56 7.77 -18.76 2.02
CA ASN A 56 6.90 -17.82 1.35
C ASN A 56 6.57 -16.62 2.23
N TYR A 57 6.22 -16.85 3.50
CA TYR A 57 6.00 -15.77 4.46
C TYR A 57 7.27 -14.95 4.72
N VAL A 58 8.42 -15.60 4.94
CA VAL A 58 9.70 -14.93 5.19
C VAL A 58 10.13 -14.08 3.99
N PHE A 59 9.95 -14.57 2.76
CA PHE A 59 10.32 -13.82 1.56
C PHE A 59 9.29 -12.76 1.16
N SER A 60 8.02 -12.91 1.55
CA SER A 60 6.96 -11.92 1.28
C SER A 60 7.11 -10.65 2.14
N ILE A 61 7.73 -10.73 3.32
CA ILE A 61 7.94 -9.56 4.24
C ILE A 61 8.75 -8.40 3.61
N GLY A 62 9.37 -8.56 2.44
CA GLY A 62 10.26 -7.55 1.83
C GLY A 62 9.85 -6.99 0.45
N THR A 63 8.65 -7.27 -0.07
CA THR A 63 8.32 -7.00 -1.49
C THR A 63 7.58 -5.68 -1.76
N SER A 64 7.59 -4.73 -0.82
CA SER A 64 6.92 -3.45 -1.06
C SER A 64 7.56 -2.68 -2.22
N SER A 65 6.80 -2.37 -3.26
CA SER A 65 7.22 -1.50 -4.34
C SER A 65 6.91 -0.05 -3.97
N ARG A 66 7.87 0.85 -4.13
CA ARG A 66 7.73 2.27 -3.75
C ARG A 66 8.00 3.17 -4.93
N ALA A 67 7.24 4.23 -5.07
CA ALA A 67 7.50 5.31 -6.01
C ALA A 67 7.06 6.65 -5.42
N SER A 68 7.63 7.73 -5.93
CA SER A 68 7.26 9.08 -5.54
C SER A 68 7.27 10.01 -6.74
N ILE A 69 6.42 11.02 -6.69
CA ILE A 69 6.38 12.14 -7.64
C ILE A 69 6.27 13.45 -6.85
N ARG A 70 6.88 14.51 -7.38
CA ARG A 70 6.77 15.87 -6.84
C ARG A 70 6.18 16.76 -7.91
N ILE A 71 5.20 17.57 -7.54
CA ILE A 71 4.52 18.49 -8.45
C ILE A 71 4.30 19.84 -7.76
N GLN A 72 4.19 20.89 -8.58
CA GLN A 72 3.71 22.18 -8.13
C GLN A 72 2.19 22.12 -7.91
N PRO A 73 1.61 22.95 -7.03
CA PRO A 73 0.19 22.92 -6.68
C PRO A 73 -0.66 23.59 -7.77
N GLU A 74 -0.63 23.01 -8.98
CA GLU A 74 -1.34 23.50 -10.17
C GLU A 74 -2.34 22.45 -10.69
N LEU A 75 -3.58 22.88 -10.97
CA LEU A 75 -4.65 22.01 -11.48
C LEU A 75 -4.24 21.30 -12.79
N ALA A 76 -3.41 21.93 -13.61
CA ALA A 76 -2.92 21.38 -14.87
C ALA A 76 -2.02 20.13 -14.69
N LEU A 77 -1.45 19.93 -13.50
CA LEU A 77 -0.56 18.80 -13.20
C LEU A 77 -1.29 17.58 -12.61
N ILE A 78 -2.58 17.70 -12.27
CA ILE A 78 -3.38 16.56 -11.77
C ILE A 78 -3.36 15.36 -12.74
N PRO A 79 -3.54 15.52 -14.07
CA PRO A 79 -3.48 14.41 -15.02
C PRO A 79 -2.13 13.67 -15.01
N GLU A 80 -1.03 14.35 -14.70
CA GLU A 80 0.29 13.73 -14.57
C GLU A 80 0.38 12.82 -13.35
N VAL A 81 -0.20 13.25 -12.22
CA VAL A 81 -0.32 12.42 -11.01
C VAL A 81 -1.20 11.19 -11.26
N LEU A 82 -2.32 11.35 -11.97
CA LEU A 82 -3.18 10.20 -12.29
C LEU A 82 -2.46 9.20 -13.20
N ARG A 83 -1.74 9.68 -14.22
CA ARG A 83 -0.90 8.83 -15.08
C ARG A 83 0.20 8.13 -14.29
N PHE A 84 0.79 8.79 -13.29
CA PHE A 84 1.75 8.15 -12.39
C PHE A 84 1.15 6.91 -11.70
N PHE A 85 -0.10 6.98 -11.23
CA PHE A 85 -0.77 5.82 -10.63
C PHE A 85 -1.10 4.72 -11.65
N ASP A 86 -1.47 5.06 -12.88
CA ASP A 86 -1.68 4.08 -13.95
C ASP A 86 -0.38 3.33 -14.28
N ASP A 87 0.70 4.08 -14.53
CA ASP A 87 2.00 3.53 -14.92
C ASP A 87 2.59 2.65 -13.80
N LYS A 88 2.54 3.14 -12.55
CA LYS A 88 3.04 2.38 -11.40
C LYS A 88 2.13 1.22 -11.03
N GLY A 89 0.82 1.42 -11.05
CA GLY A 89 -0.16 0.37 -10.79
C GLY A 89 -0.02 -0.81 -11.76
N ALA A 90 0.14 -0.52 -13.06
CA ALA A 90 0.40 -1.53 -14.07
C ALA A 90 1.74 -2.25 -13.84
N ALA A 91 2.81 -1.51 -13.52
CA ALA A 91 4.14 -2.08 -13.26
C ALA A 91 4.17 -2.95 -12.00
N TRP A 92 3.33 -2.66 -11.00
CA TRP A 92 3.24 -3.39 -9.74
C TRP A 92 2.26 -4.56 -9.79
N GLY A 93 1.43 -4.68 -10.83
CA GLY A 93 0.38 -5.69 -10.91
C GLY A 93 -0.80 -5.41 -9.98
N ALA A 94 -1.02 -4.14 -9.62
CA ALA A 94 -2.15 -3.71 -8.82
C ALA A 94 -3.48 -3.98 -9.53
N ARG A 95 -4.54 -4.32 -8.77
CA ARG A 95 -5.87 -4.54 -9.36
C ARG A 95 -6.39 -3.22 -9.92
N ARG A 96 -6.91 -3.27 -11.15
CA ARG A 96 -7.40 -2.07 -11.85
C ARG A 96 -8.43 -1.28 -11.05
N HIS A 97 -9.35 -1.97 -10.36
CA HIS A 97 -10.36 -1.32 -9.52
C HIS A 97 -9.74 -0.52 -8.36
N MET A 98 -8.70 -1.04 -7.70
CA MET A 98 -8.00 -0.33 -6.64
C MET A 98 -7.29 0.91 -7.18
N ILE A 99 -6.63 0.82 -8.34
CA ILE A 99 -5.98 1.98 -8.98
C ILE A 99 -7.00 3.06 -9.35
N HIS A 100 -8.17 2.69 -9.86
CA HIS A 100 -9.26 3.65 -10.11
C HIS A 100 -9.71 4.35 -8.83
N ARG A 101 -9.91 3.61 -7.73
CA ARG A 101 -10.26 4.22 -6.43
C ARG A 101 -9.20 5.21 -5.95
N VAL A 102 -7.93 4.84 -6.07
CA VAL A 102 -6.79 5.69 -5.71
C VAL A 102 -6.78 6.95 -6.55
N GLN A 103 -6.94 6.83 -7.87
CA GLN A 103 -6.99 7.97 -8.78
C GLN A 103 -8.15 8.92 -8.45
N SER A 104 -9.36 8.40 -8.20
CA SER A 104 -10.50 9.23 -7.80
C SER A 104 -10.25 9.95 -6.48
N CYS A 105 -9.70 9.24 -5.48
CA CYS A 105 -9.39 9.81 -4.18
C CYS A 105 -8.33 10.92 -4.28
N VAL A 106 -7.24 10.68 -5.01
CA VAL A 106 -6.15 11.63 -5.18
C VAL A 106 -6.59 12.82 -6.03
N ASN A 107 -7.41 12.62 -7.07
CA ASN A 107 -7.98 13.71 -7.85
C ASN A 107 -8.74 14.70 -6.95
N GLU A 108 -9.68 14.17 -6.18
CA GLU A 108 -10.50 14.96 -5.26
C GLU A 108 -9.65 15.68 -4.20
N LEU A 109 -8.68 14.97 -3.62
CA LEU A 109 -7.78 15.56 -2.63
C LEU A 109 -6.95 16.71 -3.22
N MET A 110 -6.38 16.51 -4.41
CA MET A 110 -5.55 17.52 -5.06
C MET A 110 -6.37 18.74 -5.45
N GLU A 111 -7.57 18.56 -6.00
CA GLU A 111 -8.50 19.66 -6.28
C GLU A 111 -8.81 20.46 -5.02
N ALA A 112 -9.13 19.80 -3.91
CA ALA A 112 -9.43 20.45 -2.65
C ALA A 112 -8.23 21.23 -2.09
N LEU A 113 -7.03 20.66 -2.14
CA LEU A 113 -5.80 21.32 -1.68
C LEU A 113 -5.51 22.60 -2.48
N MET A 114 -5.76 22.59 -3.79
CA MET A 114 -5.57 23.73 -4.67
C MET A 114 -6.66 24.79 -4.48
N LEU A 115 -7.92 24.38 -4.34
CA LEU A 115 -9.06 25.30 -4.17
C LEU A 115 -8.97 26.11 -2.87
N VAL A 116 -8.55 25.50 -1.77
CA VAL A 116 -8.41 26.19 -0.48
C VAL A 116 -7.07 26.92 -0.37
N SER A 117 -6.17 26.75 -1.35
CA SER A 117 -4.85 27.42 -1.42
C SER A 117 -4.05 27.28 -0.12
N VAL A 118 -4.09 26.09 0.50
CA VAL A 118 -3.39 25.78 1.75
C VAL A 118 -1.95 25.34 1.53
N VAL A 119 -1.57 25.08 0.29
CA VAL A 119 -0.26 24.53 -0.06
C VAL A 119 0.73 25.65 -0.38
N GLU A 120 1.88 25.59 0.26
CA GLU A 120 3.06 26.39 -0.02
C GLU A 120 4.15 25.45 -0.57
N GLY A 121 4.73 25.80 -1.73
CA GLY A 121 5.77 24.98 -2.36
C GLY A 121 5.25 23.70 -3.04
N GLU A 122 6.11 22.68 -3.14
CA GLU A 122 5.81 21.43 -3.86
C GLU A 122 5.00 20.43 -3.02
N ILE A 123 4.13 19.70 -3.70
CA ILE A 123 3.43 18.53 -3.16
C ILE A 123 4.24 17.30 -3.54
N GLU A 124 4.62 16.51 -2.54
CA GLU A 124 5.24 15.20 -2.73
C GLU A 124 4.23 14.10 -2.45
N ILE A 125 4.01 13.24 -3.45
CA ILE A 125 3.13 12.08 -3.37
C ILE A 125 4.01 10.84 -3.38
N ARG A 126 3.92 10.02 -2.33
CA ARG A 126 4.61 8.73 -2.23
C ARG A 126 3.59 7.62 -2.23
N ALA A 127 3.84 6.58 -3.01
CA ALA A 127 3.00 5.41 -3.12
C ALA A 127 3.80 4.15 -2.78
N THR A 128 3.28 3.32 -1.87
CA THR A 128 3.87 2.06 -1.43
C THR A 128 2.86 0.94 -1.65
N PHE A 129 3.16 0.03 -2.57
CA PHE A 129 2.33 -1.12 -2.89
C PHE A 129 2.94 -2.40 -2.32
N ASN A 130 2.12 -3.25 -1.71
CA ASN A 130 2.52 -4.57 -1.21
C ASN A 130 1.39 -5.60 -1.45
N ASP A 131 1.54 -6.79 -0.87
CA ASP A 131 0.56 -7.89 -1.03
C ASP A 131 -0.80 -7.62 -0.36
N PHE A 132 -0.92 -6.57 0.46
CA PHE A 132 -2.14 -6.24 1.22
C PHE A 132 -2.89 -5.04 0.63
N GLY A 133 -2.19 -4.13 -0.04
CA GLY A 133 -2.80 -2.89 -0.50
C GLY A 133 -1.81 -1.85 -0.99
N LEU A 134 -2.34 -0.65 -1.16
CA LEU A 134 -1.60 0.55 -1.54
C LEU A 134 -1.71 1.61 -0.46
N ASP A 135 -0.56 2.08 0.02
CA ASP A 135 -0.44 3.25 0.89
C ASP A 135 0.00 4.45 0.04
N VAL A 136 -0.73 5.56 0.14
CA VAL A 136 -0.44 6.82 -0.54
C VAL A 136 -0.29 7.93 0.49
N ILE A 137 0.86 8.57 0.50
CA ILE A 137 1.16 9.72 1.37
C ILE A 137 1.27 10.94 0.50
N VAL A 138 0.37 11.91 0.69
CA VAL A 138 0.46 13.24 0.11
C VAL A 138 1.05 14.17 1.17
N SER A 139 2.14 14.86 0.83
CA SER A 139 2.89 15.70 1.77
C SER A 139 3.23 17.06 1.19
N TYR A 140 3.06 18.11 1.98
CA TYR A 140 3.19 19.50 1.50
C TYR A 140 3.48 20.47 2.67
N GLU A 141 4.04 21.64 2.36
CA GLU A 141 4.21 22.74 3.33
C GLU A 141 3.02 23.70 3.26
N GLY A 142 2.77 24.48 4.30
CA GLY A 142 1.65 25.43 4.35
C GLY A 142 0.70 25.15 5.51
N LYS A 143 -0.61 25.15 5.25
CA LYS A 143 -1.66 25.03 6.28
C LYS A 143 -2.31 23.65 6.31
N SER A 144 -2.80 23.26 7.47
CA SER A 144 -3.51 22.00 7.66
C SER A 144 -4.78 21.95 6.82
N PHE A 145 -4.93 20.92 6.00
CA PHE A 145 -6.18 20.59 5.35
C PHE A 145 -7.11 19.97 6.41
N MET A 146 -8.21 20.64 6.75
CA MET A 146 -9.15 20.18 7.79
C MET A 146 -9.88 18.91 7.32
N LEU A 147 -9.36 17.74 7.66
CA LEU A 147 -10.06 16.46 7.44
C LEU A 147 -11.01 16.09 8.58
N GLU A 148 -11.14 16.90 9.63
CA GLU A 148 -12.11 16.69 10.73
C GLU A 148 -13.54 17.09 10.33
N VAL A 149 -14.04 16.54 9.23
CA VAL A 149 -15.45 16.70 8.89
C VAL A 149 -16.21 15.51 9.45
N LYS A 150 -16.89 15.74 10.57
CA LYS A 150 -17.93 14.83 11.07
C LYS A 150 -19.07 14.91 10.06
N ASN A 151 -19.19 13.88 9.21
CA ASN A 151 -20.11 13.75 8.06
C ASN A 151 -21.19 14.86 8.02
N PRO A 152 -20.94 15.96 7.29
CA PRO A 152 -21.76 17.17 7.40
C PRO A 152 -23.12 16.89 6.76
N LEU A 153 -24.19 17.41 7.36
CA LEU A 153 -25.50 17.32 6.73
C LEU A 153 -25.52 18.17 5.44
N PRO A 154 -26.25 17.76 4.38
CA PRO A 154 -26.29 18.52 3.13
C PRO A 154 -26.68 19.99 3.29
N GLU A 155 -27.53 20.28 4.27
CA GLU A 155 -27.99 21.63 4.61
C GLU A 155 -26.88 22.51 5.22
N GLU A 156 -25.94 21.90 5.96
CA GLU A 156 -24.78 22.58 6.57
C GLU A 156 -23.73 22.96 5.52
N LEU A 157 -23.62 22.19 4.43
CA LEU A 157 -22.71 22.49 3.32
C LEU A 157 -23.17 23.68 2.50
N MET A 158 -24.48 23.96 2.40
CA MET A 158 -24.99 25.04 1.54
C MET A 158 -24.70 26.45 2.09
N SER A 159 -24.31 26.54 3.37
CA SER A 159 -24.15 27.81 4.09
C SER A 159 -22.69 28.11 4.49
N ASP A 160 -21.75 27.25 4.11
CA ASP A 160 -20.34 27.31 4.55
C ASP A 160 -19.43 27.78 3.41
N GLU A 161 -18.58 28.77 3.67
CA GLU A 161 -17.55 29.22 2.72
C GLU A 161 -16.55 28.11 2.38
N ASN A 162 -16.40 27.10 3.24
CA ASN A 162 -15.55 25.92 3.05
C ASN A 162 -16.32 24.67 2.61
N ALA A 163 -17.56 24.82 2.11
CA ALA A 163 -18.41 23.70 1.68
C ALA A 163 -17.72 22.72 0.75
N ILE A 164 -16.99 23.24 -0.24
CA ILE A 164 -16.29 22.42 -1.24
C ILE A 164 -15.21 21.58 -0.57
N ALA A 165 -14.38 22.18 0.28
CA ALA A 165 -13.34 21.47 1.02
C ALA A 165 -13.92 20.37 1.92
N LYS A 166 -15.07 20.65 2.57
CA LYS A 166 -15.79 19.67 3.39
C LYS A 166 -16.36 18.52 2.57
N LEU A 167 -16.91 18.80 1.39
CA LEU A 167 -17.41 17.77 0.48
C LEU A 167 -16.27 16.89 -0.04
N SER A 168 -15.16 17.49 -0.46
CA SER A 168 -13.98 16.76 -0.89
C SER A 168 -13.40 15.88 0.22
N ALA A 169 -13.39 16.37 1.46
CA ALA A 169 -13.00 15.56 2.62
C ALA A 169 -13.90 14.32 2.82
N VAL A 170 -15.21 14.45 2.59
CA VAL A 170 -16.16 13.32 2.63
C VAL A 170 -15.89 12.33 1.50
N LEU A 171 -15.69 12.82 0.28
CA LEU A 171 -15.40 11.98 -0.89
C LEU A 171 -14.08 11.21 -0.73
N VAL A 172 -13.02 11.87 -0.25
CA VAL A 172 -11.73 11.24 0.06
C VAL A 172 -11.91 10.08 1.04
N ARG A 173 -12.72 10.25 2.09
CA ARG A 173 -13.05 9.20 3.08
C ARG A 173 -13.94 8.10 2.52
N GLN A 174 -14.73 8.37 1.49
CA GLN A 174 -15.54 7.35 0.83
C GLN A 174 -14.69 6.48 -0.11
N TYR A 175 -13.66 7.07 -0.75
CA TYR A 175 -12.79 6.33 -1.65
C TYR A 175 -11.71 5.52 -0.94
N ALA A 176 -11.10 6.04 0.14
CA ALA A 176 -10.02 5.37 0.86
C ALA A 176 -10.56 4.55 2.05
N ASP A 177 -9.94 3.39 2.32
CA ASP A 177 -10.34 2.52 3.44
C ASP A 177 -9.90 3.10 4.79
N ARG A 178 -8.81 3.87 4.78
CA ARG A 178 -8.34 4.63 5.95
C ARG A 178 -7.69 5.94 5.51
N VAL A 179 -7.97 7.00 6.25
CA VAL A 179 -7.41 8.34 6.06
C VAL A 179 -6.87 8.83 7.40
N GLU A 180 -5.61 9.20 7.44
CA GLU A 180 -4.94 9.77 8.62
C GLU A 180 -4.22 11.05 8.23
N THR A 181 -4.18 12.02 9.15
CA THR A 181 -3.42 13.25 8.97
C THR A 181 -2.42 13.44 10.08
N ASP A 182 -1.19 13.79 9.72
CA ASP A 182 -0.13 14.13 10.67
C ASP A 182 0.66 15.36 10.20
N PHE A 183 1.45 15.91 11.12
CA PHE A 183 2.42 16.95 10.83
C PHE A 183 3.79 16.46 11.27
N ARG A 184 4.72 16.38 10.32
CA ARG A 184 6.05 15.82 10.56
C ARG A 184 7.08 16.46 9.64
N ASP A 185 8.27 16.70 10.18
CA ASP A 185 9.40 17.28 9.43
C ASP A 185 9.03 18.62 8.73
N GLY A 186 8.19 19.43 9.37
CA GLY A 186 7.71 20.71 8.82
C GLY A 186 6.63 20.61 7.74
N ARG A 187 6.14 19.40 7.42
CA ARG A 187 5.17 19.16 6.35
C ARG A 187 3.89 18.54 6.89
N HIS A 188 2.76 18.98 6.35
CA HIS A 188 1.47 18.31 6.51
C HIS A 188 1.47 17.04 5.69
N ARG A 189 0.94 15.95 6.26
CA ARG A 189 0.88 14.64 5.63
C ARG A 189 -0.54 14.10 5.72
N ILE A 190 -1.02 13.61 4.58
CA ILE A 190 -2.31 12.94 4.44
C ILE A 190 -2.00 11.52 3.95
N SER A 191 -2.22 10.56 4.83
CA SER A 191 -1.96 9.13 4.58
C SER A 191 -3.27 8.45 4.21
N LEU A 192 -3.31 7.86 3.02
CA LEU A 192 -4.47 7.20 2.43
C LEU A 192 -4.12 5.72 2.23
N TYR A 193 -4.93 4.82 2.77
CA TYR A 193 -4.76 3.38 2.60
C TYR A 193 -5.91 2.78 1.79
N PHE A 194 -5.54 1.88 0.88
CA PHE A 194 -6.46 1.15 0.03
C PHE A 194 -6.17 -0.35 0.11
N GLU A 195 -7.15 -1.14 0.50
CA GLU A 195 -7.09 -2.59 0.50
C GLU A 195 -7.26 -3.14 -0.94
N GLN A 196 -6.56 -4.24 -1.23
CA GLN A 196 -6.47 -4.80 -2.58
C GLN A 196 -7.64 -5.69 -2.98
#